data_AF-A0A5B9MEZ9-F1
#
_entry.id   AF-A0A5B9MEZ9-F1
#
_cell.length_a   1.000
_cell.length_b   1.000
_cell.length_c   1.000
_cell.angle_alpha   90.00
_cell.angle_beta   90.00
_cell.angle_gamma   90.00
#
_symmetry.space_group_name_H-M   'P 1'
#
loop_
_entity.id
_entity.type
_entity.pdbx_description
1 polymer ?
#
loop_
_entity_poly.entity_id
_entity_poly.type
_entity_poly.pdbx_seq_one_letter_code
_entity_poly.pdbx_strand_id
1 'polypeptide(L)'
;MTTRLFHLSPAFLALGLIASGMITPESSRGNEPTPRETRLAAYLSGTQFIGKFTVDGKDGTPKTEAYTIKSCEKLPAADLYRLTARIKYGNVDQELPMDLKILWSGNTPVITLDSLWIPGMGTFDARVLIQAGPDAGRYAGTWQHGEHGGHLFGKIVPVEESPSEPASESENENESDPN
;
A
#
# COMPACT_ATOMS: atom_id res chain seq x y z
N MET A 1 50.61 9.08 -53.01
CA MET A 1 49.72 8.86 -54.15
C MET A 1 49.49 7.35 -54.26
N THR A 2 48.22 6.90 -54.27
CA THR A 2 47.71 5.59 -54.77
C THR A 2 48.23 4.28 -54.12
N THR A 3 47.48 3.22 -53.83
CA THR A 3 46.06 2.83 -53.96
C THR A 3 45.85 1.55 -53.10
N ARG A 4 44.62 1.35 -52.64
CA ARG A 4 44.08 0.19 -51.89
C ARG A 4 44.30 -1.16 -52.59
N LEU A 5 44.32 -2.28 -51.83
CA LEU A 5 43.32 -3.37 -52.01
C LEU A 5 43.36 -4.42 -50.89
N PHE A 6 42.16 -4.88 -50.51
CA PHE A 6 41.85 -5.96 -49.56
C PHE A 6 42.23 -7.35 -50.10
N HIS A 7 42.62 -8.28 -49.21
CA HIS A 7 42.37 -9.71 -49.42
C HIS A 7 42.10 -10.49 -48.10
N LEU A 8 41.28 -11.52 -48.26
CA LEU A 8 40.56 -12.36 -47.29
C LEU A 8 41.45 -13.40 -46.55
N SER A 9 41.02 -13.73 -45.32
CA SER A 9 41.14 -14.95 -44.45
C SER A 9 41.63 -16.28 -45.08
N PRO A 10 42.11 -17.33 -44.31
CA PRO A 10 41.42 -17.92 -43.12
C PRO A 10 42.31 -18.67 -42.07
N ALA A 11 41.64 -19.42 -41.17
CA ALA A 11 42.09 -20.55 -40.31
C ALA A 11 42.33 -20.24 -38.81
N PHE A 12 41.33 -20.48 -37.94
CA PHE A 12 41.05 -21.74 -37.21
C PHE A 12 42.18 -22.19 -36.26
N LEU A 13 41.98 -22.02 -34.95
CA LEU A 13 42.05 -23.15 -34.01
C LEU A 13 41.22 -22.84 -32.75
N ALA A 14 40.10 -23.54 -32.64
CA ALA A 14 39.29 -23.62 -31.45
C ALA A 14 39.97 -24.56 -30.44
N LEU A 15 40.00 -24.15 -29.16
CA LEU A 15 40.02 -25.10 -28.05
C LEU A 15 39.02 -24.60 -27.02
N GLY A 16 37.79 -25.12 -27.14
CA GLY A 16 36.69 -24.82 -26.24
C GLY A 16 36.89 -25.53 -24.90
N LEU A 17 37.03 -24.75 -23.84
CA LEU A 17 36.75 -25.21 -22.49
C LEU A 17 35.29 -24.82 -22.19
N ILE A 18 34.36 -25.71 -22.51
CA ILE A 18 32.96 -25.53 -22.12
C ILE A 18 32.88 -25.81 -20.62
N ALA A 19 33.08 -24.78 -19.81
CA ALA A 19 32.60 -24.78 -18.45
C ALA A 19 31.08 -24.80 -18.54
N SER A 20 30.50 -25.99 -18.41
CA SER A 20 29.07 -26.21 -18.32
C SER A 20 28.57 -25.52 -17.05
N GLY A 21 28.25 -24.24 -17.17
CA GLY A 21 27.54 -23.50 -16.15
C GLY A 21 26.19 -24.19 -15.98
N MET A 22 26.00 -24.87 -14.85
CA MET A 22 24.67 -25.26 -14.41
C MET A 22 23.82 -23.99 -14.43
N ILE A 23 22.90 -23.92 -15.39
CA ILE A 23 21.77 -23.00 -15.34
C ILE A 23 20.95 -23.49 -14.16
N THR A 24 21.20 -22.94 -12.98
CA THR A 24 20.26 -23.08 -11.87
C THR A 24 18.96 -22.47 -12.35
N PRO A 25 17.85 -23.22 -12.41
CA PRO A 25 16.57 -22.64 -12.76
C PRO A 25 16.28 -21.53 -11.75
N GLU A 26 16.11 -20.31 -12.25
CA GLU A 26 15.65 -19.14 -11.51
C GLU A 26 14.16 -19.31 -11.19
N SER A 27 13.83 -20.36 -10.44
CA SER A 27 12.45 -20.80 -10.21
C SER A 27 12.27 -21.15 -8.75
N SER A 28 12.28 -20.11 -7.90
CA SER A 28 11.61 -20.08 -6.58
C SER A 28 11.73 -18.73 -5.84
N ARG A 29 12.49 -17.74 -6.32
CA ARG A 29 12.59 -16.41 -5.69
C ARG A 29 11.36 -15.49 -5.90
N GLY A 30 10.30 -15.98 -6.54
CA GLY A 30 9.19 -15.16 -7.02
C GLY A 30 8.04 -14.91 -6.04
N ASN A 31 8.03 -15.56 -4.86
CA ASN A 31 6.86 -15.56 -3.98
C ASN A 31 7.09 -15.09 -2.54
N GLU A 32 8.34 -14.93 -2.11
CA GLU A 32 8.67 -14.48 -0.75
C GLU A 32 8.80 -12.95 -0.69
N PRO A 33 8.21 -12.28 0.32
CA PRO A 33 8.38 -10.84 0.49
C PRO A 33 9.86 -10.45 0.61
N THR A 34 10.26 -9.43 -0.13
CA THR A 34 11.59 -8.84 0.03
C THR A 34 11.70 -8.11 1.38
N PRO A 35 12.92 -7.92 1.92
CA PRO A 35 13.09 -7.26 3.22
C PRO A 35 12.45 -5.86 3.32
N ARG A 36 12.39 -5.10 2.21
CA ARG A 36 11.74 -3.79 2.20
C ARG A 36 10.22 -3.89 2.30
N GLU A 37 9.63 -4.91 1.68
CA GLU A 37 8.18 -5.15 1.68
C GLU A 37 7.75 -5.64 3.06
N THR A 38 8.52 -6.55 3.67
CA THR A 38 8.30 -6.98 5.07
C THR A 38 8.35 -5.80 6.03
N ARG A 39 9.36 -4.92 5.90
CA ARG A 39 9.46 -3.72 6.76
C ARG A 39 8.31 -2.76 6.55
N LEU A 40 7.86 -2.56 5.31
CA LEU A 40 6.71 -1.70 5.03
C LEU A 40 5.41 -2.27 5.62
N ALA A 41 5.15 -3.56 5.42
CA ALA A 41 3.99 -4.25 5.95
C ALA A 41 3.94 -4.16 7.48
N ALA A 42 5.08 -4.40 8.14
CA ALA A 42 5.23 -4.25 9.58
C ALA A 42 5.03 -2.79 10.03
N TYR A 43 5.61 -1.82 9.30
CA TYR A 43 5.50 -0.40 9.62
C TYR A 43 4.06 0.11 9.54
N LEU A 44 3.28 -0.33 8.56
CA LEU A 44 1.90 0.11 8.38
C LEU A 44 0.91 -0.59 9.31
N SER A 45 1.23 -1.81 9.76
CA SER A 45 0.38 -2.56 10.68
C SER A 45 0.29 -1.88 12.05
N GLY A 46 -0.91 -1.81 12.61
CA GLY A 46 -1.13 -1.16 13.90
C GLY A 46 -0.85 0.33 13.90
N THR A 47 -1.14 1.03 12.80
CA THR A 47 -0.94 2.50 12.71
C THR A 47 -2.24 3.27 12.52
N GLN A 48 -2.23 4.52 12.96
CA GLN A 48 -3.26 5.50 12.68
C GLN A 48 -2.69 6.65 11.85
N PHE A 49 -3.41 6.99 10.80
CA PHE A 49 -3.19 8.14 9.94
C PHE A 49 -4.05 9.26 10.49
N ILE A 50 -3.42 10.33 10.96
CA ILE A 50 -4.08 11.49 11.56
C ILE A 50 -3.67 12.71 10.78
N GLY A 51 -4.62 13.34 10.11
CA GLY A 51 -4.30 14.41 9.20
C GLY A 51 -5.50 15.26 8.82
N LYS A 52 -5.37 15.84 7.64
CA LYS A 52 -6.33 16.76 7.07
C LYS A 52 -6.45 16.56 5.58
N PHE A 53 -7.60 16.93 5.02
CA PHE A 53 -7.83 16.97 3.59
C PHE A 53 -8.44 18.29 3.12
N THR A 54 -8.18 18.64 1.87
CA THR A 54 -8.78 19.75 1.13
C THR A 54 -9.82 19.24 0.16
N VAL A 55 -10.68 20.14 -0.32
CA VAL A 55 -11.56 19.90 -1.47
C VAL A 55 -11.25 20.98 -2.50
N ASP A 56 -10.93 20.60 -3.73
CA ASP A 56 -10.62 21.54 -4.79
C ASP A 56 -11.78 22.51 -5.03
N GLY A 57 -11.45 23.78 -5.30
CA GLY A 57 -12.42 24.87 -5.44
C GLY A 57 -13.11 25.30 -4.14
N LYS A 58 -12.73 24.74 -2.98
CA LYS A 58 -13.19 25.20 -1.66
C LYS A 58 -12.04 25.81 -0.87
N ASP A 59 -12.12 27.11 -0.65
CA ASP A 59 -11.21 27.82 0.23
C ASP A 59 -11.62 27.63 1.70
N GLY A 60 -10.63 27.53 2.59
CA GLY A 60 -10.84 27.43 4.04
C GLY A 60 -9.87 26.48 4.74
N THR A 61 -10.10 26.28 6.03
CA THR A 61 -9.30 25.36 6.85
C THR A 61 -9.51 23.91 6.38
N PRO A 62 -8.43 23.15 6.09
CA PRO A 62 -8.54 21.73 5.74
C PRO A 62 -9.29 20.94 6.82
N LYS A 63 -10.15 20.02 6.39
CA LYS A 63 -10.98 19.19 7.27
C LYS A 63 -10.13 18.08 7.87
N THR A 64 -10.36 17.74 9.14
CA THR A 64 -9.66 16.63 9.80
C THR A 64 -10.14 15.28 9.29
N GLU A 65 -9.22 14.34 9.15
CA GLU A 65 -9.52 12.92 8.91
C GLU A 65 -8.72 12.03 9.87
N ALA A 66 -9.16 10.78 9.99
CA ALA A 66 -8.42 9.75 10.70
C ALA A 66 -8.74 8.37 10.13
N TYR A 67 -7.71 7.56 9.90
CA TYR A 67 -7.84 6.17 9.43
C TYR A 67 -6.95 5.26 10.26
N THR A 68 -7.41 4.07 10.60
CA THR A 68 -6.58 3.08 11.28
C THR A 68 -6.30 1.90 10.36
N ILE A 69 -5.04 1.59 10.12
CA ILE A 69 -4.60 0.34 9.48
C ILE A 69 -4.34 -0.66 10.61
N LYS A 70 -5.23 -1.64 10.76
CA LYS A 70 -5.06 -2.72 11.74
C LYS A 70 -3.95 -3.67 11.32
N SER A 71 -4.00 -4.14 10.08
CA SER A 71 -2.97 -5.02 9.51
C SER A 71 -2.64 -4.62 8.08
N CYS A 72 -1.39 -4.86 7.70
CA CYS A 72 -0.90 -4.75 6.33
C CYS A 72 -0.07 -6.00 6.02
N GLU A 73 -0.47 -6.75 4.99
CA GLU A 73 0.14 -8.01 4.61
C GLU A 73 0.60 -7.95 3.15
N LYS A 74 1.85 -8.36 2.86
CA LYS A 74 2.31 -8.51 1.48
C LYS A 74 1.66 -9.74 0.85
N LEU A 75 0.95 -9.56 -0.27
CA LEU A 75 0.33 -10.67 -1.02
C LEU A 75 1.30 -11.26 -2.05
N PRO A 76 1.06 -12.48 -2.60
CA PRO A 76 1.95 -13.07 -3.59
C PRO A 76 2.10 -12.26 -4.88
N ALA A 77 1.07 -11.51 -5.29
CA ALA A 77 1.10 -10.68 -6.48
C ALA A 77 2.05 -9.48 -6.32
N ALA A 78 2.74 -9.08 -7.39
CA ALA A 78 3.67 -7.96 -7.39
C ALA A 78 3.01 -6.66 -6.88
N ASP A 79 3.73 -5.94 -6.00
CA ASP A 79 3.32 -4.67 -5.38
C ASP A 79 1.97 -4.69 -4.64
N LEU A 80 1.34 -5.86 -4.48
CA LEU A 80 0.01 -5.99 -3.88
C LEU A 80 0.10 -6.30 -2.39
N TYR A 81 -0.74 -5.62 -1.62
CA TYR A 81 -0.85 -5.74 -0.16
C TYR A 81 -2.31 -5.80 0.25
N ARG A 82 -2.63 -6.58 1.28
CA ARG A 82 -3.92 -6.55 1.96
C ARG A 82 -3.85 -5.64 3.16
N LEU A 83 -4.63 -4.56 3.14
CA LEU A 83 -4.77 -3.62 4.24
C LEU A 83 -6.13 -3.84 4.90
N THR A 84 -6.14 -4.21 6.16
CA THR A 84 -7.37 -4.21 6.97
C THR A 84 -7.48 -2.86 7.64
N ALA A 85 -8.38 -2.00 7.15
CA ALA A 85 -8.51 -0.64 7.64
C ALA A 85 -9.88 -0.41 8.31
N ARG A 86 -9.88 0.35 9.41
CA ARG A 86 -11.08 0.93 10.01
C ARG A 86 -11.21 2.38 9.53
N ILE A 87 -12.31 2.66 8.85
CA ILE A 87 -12.62 3.96 8.27
C ILE A 87 -13.71 4.61 9.13
N LYS A 88 -13.42 5.80 9.68
CA LYS A 88 -14.40 6.61 10.40
C LYS A 88 -14.67 7.90 9.63
N TYR A 89 -15.89 8.05 9.13
CA TYR A 89 -16.32 9.24 8.39
C TYR A 89 -17.81 9.51 8.58
N GLY A 90 -18.16 10.66 9.16
CA GLY A 90 -19.55 10.98 9.49
C GLY A 90 -20.15 9.91 10.42
N ASN A 91 -21.23 9.24 9.95
CA ASN A 91 -21.87 8.13 10.66
C ASN A 91 -21.34 6.75 10.25
N VAL A 92 -20.33 6.68 9.37
CA VAL A 92 -19.71 5.44 8.92
C VAL A 92 -18.56 5.10 9.85
N ASP A 93 -18.61 3.92 10.44
CA ASP A 93 -17.52 3.29 11.19
C ASP A 93 -17.44 1.82 10.76
N GLN A 94 -16.60 1.53 9.77
CA GLN A 94 -16.52 0.20 9.17
C GLN A 94 -15.09 -0.28 9.08
N GLU A 95 -14.90 -1.58 9.31
CA GLU A 95 -13.66 -2.29 9.05
C GLU A 95 -13.75 -3.06 7.74
N LEU A 96 -12.76 -2.85 6.86
CA LEU A 96 -12.75 -3.40 5.51
C LEU A 96 -11.35 -3.91 5.14
N PRO A 97 -11.24 -5.14 4.63
CA PRO A 97 -10.03 -5.59 3.94
C PRO A 97 -9.99 -5.02 2.53
N MET A 98 -8.88 -4.40 2.16
CA MET A 98 -8.63 -3.83 0.82
C MET A 98 -7.32 -4.37 0.26
N ASP A 99 -7.39 -4.96 -0.93
CA ASP A 99 -6.20 -5.39 -1.68
C ASP A 99 -5.73 -4.23 -2.55
N LEU A 100 -4.68 -3.55 -2.11
CA LEU A 100 -4.18 -2.31 -2.70
C LEU A 100 -2.76 -2.48 -3.23
N LYS A 101 -2.46 -1.75 -4.30
CA LYS A 101 -1.08 -1.60 -4.76
C LYS A 101 -0.34 -0.62 -3.87
N ILE A 102 0.88 -0.96 -3.50
CA ILE A 102 1.86 0.00 -2.97
C ILE A 102 3.05 0.03 -3.90
N LEU A 103 3.12 1.08 -4.71
CA LEU A 103 4.18 1.30 -5.70
C LEU A 103 5.34 2.08 -5.06
N TRP A 104 6.54 1.94 -5.62
CA TRP A 104 7.74 2.57 -5.06
C TRP A 104 8.27 3.69 -5.97
N SER A 105 8.36 4.91 -5.43
CA SER A 105 9.14 6.01 -6.01
C SER A 105 10.51 6.02 -5.37
N GLY A 106 11.46 5.29 -5.94
CA GLY A 106 12.75 5.02 -5.29
C GLY A 106 12.55 4.20 -4.01
N ASN A 107 12.87 4.79 -2.86
CA ASN A 107 12.68 4.16 -1.54
C ASN A 107 11.38 4.58 -0.85
N THR A 108 10.53 5.35 -1.54
CA THR A 108 9.32 5.91 -0.95
C THR A 108 8.09 5.14 -1.43
N PRO A 109 7.34 4.47 -0.52
CA PRO A 109 6.10 3.78 -0.89
C PRO A 109 4.96 4.76 -1.16
N VAL A 110 4.10 4.40 -2.11
CA VAL A 110 2.91 5.14 -2.52
C VAL A 110 1.72 4.18 -2.55
N ILE A 111 0.81 4.31 -1.58
CA ILE A 111 -0.47 3.59 -1.58
C ILE A 111 -1.29 4.10 -2.78
N THR A 112 -1.77 3.17 -3.58
CA THR A 112 -2.38 3.43 -4.88
C THR A 112 -3.78 2.81 -4.91
N LEU A 113 -4.80 3.67 -4.93
CA LEU A 113 -6.18 3.29 -5.19
C LEU A 113 -6.51 3.64 -6.64
N ASP A 114 -6.84 2.63 -7.44
CA ASP A 114 -7.22 2.77 -8.84
C ASP A 114 -8.70 2.43 -8.98
N SER A 115 -9.55 3.47 -9.02
CA SER A 115 -11.00 3.38 -9.13
C SER A 115 -11.61 2.30 -8.22
N LEU A 116 -11.18 2.30 -6.96
CA LEU A 116 -11.60 1.31 -5.97
C LEU A 116 -13.04 1.60 -5.54
N TRP A 117 -13.94 0.67 -5.85
CA TRP A 117 -15.31 0.73 -5.35
C TRP A 117 -15.39 0.19 -3.92
N ILE A 118 -15.87 1.02 -2.99
CA ILE A 118 -16.08 0.64 -1.60
C ILE A 118 -17.60 0.59 -1.32
N PRO A 119 -18.13 -0.55 -0.86
CA PRO A 119 -19.55 -0.70 -0.56
C PRO A 119 -20.06 0.40 0.38
N GLY A 120 -21.18 1.03 0.02
CA GLY A 120 -21.80 2.10 0.82
C GLY A 120 -21.08 3.46 0.80
N MET A 121 -19.87 3.55 0.23
CA MET A 121 -19.08 4.80 0.16
C MET A 121 -18.77 5.24 -1.27
N GLY A 122 -18.90 4.36 -2.26
CA GLY A 122 -18.69 4.66 -3.69
C GLY A 122 -17.24 4.45 -4.15
N THR A 123 -16.87 5.07 -5.27
CA THR A 123 -15.58 4.82 -5.94
C THR A 123 -14.54 5.88 -5.58
N PHE A 124 -13.30 5.44 -5.34
CA PHE A 124 -12.19 6.31 -4.95
C PHE A 124 -10.95 6.08 -5.81
N ASP A 125 -10.27 7.17 -6.14
CA ASP A 125 -8.90 7.17 -6.64
C ASP A 125 -8.01 7.93 -5.66
N ALA A 126 -6.82 7.41 -5.38
CA ALA A 126 -5.88 8.08 -4.48
C ALA A 126 -4.42 7.69 -4.75
N ARG A 127 -3.51 8.61 -4.45
CA ARG A 127 -2.06 8.39 -4.42
C ARG A 127 -1.52 8.95 -3.13
N VAL A 128 -1.13 8.08 -2.21
CA VAL A 128 -0.69 8.49 -0.86
C VAL A 128 0.74 8.06 -0.64
N LEU A 129 1.64 9.04 -0.66
CA LEU A 129 3.06 8.87 -0.39
C LEU A 129 3.29 8.71 1.11
N ILE A 130 4.12 7.74 1.48
CA ILE A 130 4.47 7.42 2.86
C ILE A 130 5.93 7.80 3.13
N GLN A 131 6.14 8.70 4.08
CA GLN A 131 7.46 9.02 4.61
C GLN A 131 7.57 8.46 6.02
N ALA A 132 8.12 7.25 6.15
CA ALA A 132 8.35 6.63 7.45
C ALA A 132 9.33 7.45 8.30
N GLY A 133 9.09 7.48 9.61
CA GLY A 133 9.95 8.15 10.60
C GLY A 133 10.06 7.31 11.87
N PRO A 134 11.10 7.54 12.71
CA PRO A 134 11.38 6.72 13.89
C PRO A 134 10.31 6.84 14.99
N ASP A 135 9.77 8.04 15.22
CA ASP A 135 8.74 8.28 16.24
C ASP A 135 7.34 8.45 15.63
N ALA A 136 7.27 9.15 14.49
CA ALA A 136 6.06 9.32 13.70
C ALA A 136 6.42 9.50 12.23
N GLY A 137 5.66 8.85 11.35
CA GLY A 137 5.74 9.07 9.91
C GLY A 137 4.94 10.27 9.47
N ARG A 138 5.07 10.60 8.19
CA ARG A 138 4.21 11.54 7.49
C ARG A 138 3.61 10.86 6.27
N TYR A 139 2.46 11.35 5.85
CA TYR A 139 1.91 11.04 4.55
C TYR A 139 1.39 12.30 3.87
N ALA A 140 1.36 12.25 2.55
CA ALA A 140 0.73 13.26 1.72
C ALA A 140 0.26 12.64 0.41
N GLY A 141 -0.80 13.16 -0.17
CA GLY A 141 -1.38 12.56 -1.36
C GLY A 141 -2.51 13.34 -1.98
N THR A 142 -3.07 12.78 -3.04
CA THR A 142 -4.30 13.23 -3.67
C THR A 142 -5.42 12.21 -3.44
N TRP A 143 -6.65 12.69 -3.51
CA TRP A 143 -7.85 11.86 -3.50
C TRP A 143 -8.87 12.37 -4.52
N GLN A 144 -9.69 11.46 -5.03
CA GLN A 144 -10.81 11.74 -5.91
C GLN A 144 -11.98 10.82 -5.52
N HIS A 145 -13.19 11.37 -5.54
CA HIS A 145 -14.46 10.67 -5.39
C HIS A 145 -15.52 11.35 -6.27
N GLY A 146 -15.91 10.70 -7.36
CA GLY A 146 -16.82 11.29 -8.34
C GLY A 146 -16.23 12.57 -8.95
N GLU A 147 -16.95 13.70 -8.86
CA GLU A 147 -16.50 15.01 -9.35
C GLU A 147 -15.67 15.81 -8.33
N HIS A 148 -15.48 15.28 -7.12
CA HIS A 148 -14.76 15.95 -6.05
C HIS A 148 -13.38 15.33 -5.84
N GLY A 149 -12.39 16.18 -5.57
CA GLY A 149 -11.04 15.74 -5.23
C GLY A 149 -10.30 16.76 -4.39
N GLY A 150 -9.05 16.47 -4.11
CA GLY A 150 -8.15 17.39 -3.43
C GLY A 150 -6.91 16.69 -2.90
N HIS A 151 -6.34 17.27 -1.86
CA HIS A 151 -5.12 16.77 -1.22
C HIS A 151 -5.43 16.26 0.18
N LEU A 152 -4.65 15.28 0.63
CA LEU A 152 -4.62 14.80 2.01
C LEU A 152 -3.19 14.81 2.53
N PHE A 153 -3.00 15.08 3.82
CA PHE A 153 -1.69 15.06 4.44
C PHE A 153 -1.80 14.96 5.96
N GLY A 154 -0.81 14.33 6.59
CA GLY A 154 -0.85 14.11 8.03
C GLY A 154 0.36 13.39 8.59
N LYS A 155 0.14 12.79 9.76
CA LYS A 155 1.11 11.97 10.48
C LYS A 155 0.65 10.52 10.55
N ILE A 156 1.61 9.61 10.62
CA ILE A 156 1.39 8.19 10.88
C ILE A 156 1.93 7.91 12.28
N VAL A 157 1.08 7.44 13.17
CA VAL A 157 1.42 7.12 14.55
C VAL A 157 1.06 5.67 14.88
N PRO A 158 1.80 4.98 15.75
CA PRO A 158 1.35 3.69 16.29
C PRO A 158 0.00 3.84 17.00
N VAL A 159 -0.86 2.84 16.86
CA VAL A 159 -2.05 2.72 17.71
C VAL A 159 -1.57 2.33 19.10
N GLU A 160 -1.87 3.15 20.12
CA GLU A 160 -1.67 2.70 21.49
C GLU A 160 -2.65 1.55 21.76
N GLU A 161 -2.14 0.42 22.27
CA GLU A 161 -2.97 -0.69 22.74
C GLU A 161 -3.79 -0.22 23.95
N SER A 162 -4.93 0.41 23.71
CA SER A 162 -5.97 0.55 24.73
C SER A 162 -6.62 -0.82 24.90
N PRO A 163 -6.78 -1.35 26.13
CA PRO A 163 -7.46 -2.62 26.37
C PRO A 163 -8.81 -2.60 25.65
N SER A 164 -9.06 -3.62 24.84
CA SER A 164 -10.31 -3.83 24.13
C SER A 164 -11.48 -3.63 25.09
N GLU A 165 -12.28 -2.60 24.84
CA GLU A 165 -13.60 -2.46 25.45
C GLU A 165 -14.39 -3.74 25.09
N PRO A 166 -14.82 -4.55 26.07
CA PRO A 166 -15.49 -5.81 25.78
C PRO A 166 -16.76 -5.52 24.96
N ALA A 167 -16.94 -6.34 23.92
CA ALA A 167 -18.15 -6.36 23.11
C ALA A 167 -19.35 -6.33 24.04
N SER A 168 -20.20 -5.31 23.88
CA SER A 168 -21.48 -5.20 24.58
C SER A 168 -22.24 -6.50 24.38
N GLU A 169 -22.35 -7.29 25.44
CA GLU A 169 -23.29 -8.40 25.53
C GLU A 169 -24.68 -7.83 25.21
N SER A 170 -25.28 -8.34 24.14
CA SER A 170 -26.69 -8.16 23.87
C SER A 170 -27.46 -8.79 25.04
N GLU A 171 -28.00 -7.96 25.93
CA GLU A 171 -29.01 -8.39 26.90
C GLU A 171 -30.22 -8.93 26.11
N ASN A 172 -30.34 -10.25 26.12
CA ASN A 172 -31.57 -10.96 25.83
C ASN A 172 -32.51 -10.72 27.01
N GLU A 173 -33.48 -9.81 26.86
CA GLU A 173 -34.69 -9.84 27.66
C GLU A 173 -35.86 -10.22 26.77
N ASN A 174 -36.17 -11.51 26.79
CA ASN A 174 -37.46 -12.01 26.38
C ASN A 174 -37.93 -12.98 27.47
N GLU A 175 -38.70 -12.50 28.45
CA GLU A 175 -39.64 -13.36 29.17
C GLU A 175 -40.78 -12.53 29.81
N SER A 176 -41.97 -12.68 29.22
CA SER A 176 -43.30 -12.85 29.84
C SER A 176 -43.94 -11.73 30.69
N ASP A 177 -45.08 -11.23 30.17
CA ASP A 177 -46.36 -10.95 30.87
C ASP A 177 -46.61 -11.82 32.14
N PRO A 178 -47.43 -11.42 33.15
CA PRO A 178 -48.71 -10.70 32.98
C PRO A 178 -49.09 -9.68 34.08
N ASN A 179 -50.07 -8.79 33.79
CA ASN A 179 -51.37 -8.63 34.47
C ASN A 179 -52.00 -7.25 34.20
#